data_AF-A0A401ZWN0-F1
#
_entry.id   AF-A0A401ZWN0-F1
#
_cell.length_a   1.000
_cell.length_b   1.000
_cell.length_c   1.000
_cell.angle_alpha   90.00
_cell.angle_beta   90.00
_cell.angle_gamma   90.00
#
_symmetry.space_group_name_H-M   'P 1'
#
loop_
_entity.id
_entity.type
_entity.pdbx_description
1 polymer ?
#
loop_
_entity_poly.entity_id
_entity_poly.type
_entity_poly.pdbx_seq_one_letter_code
_entity_poly.pdbx_strand_id
1 'polypeptide(L)'
;MDAKLTGPFGQMLLTPNGLKIGRAQDNQLVLQDVKASGHHAELKPWGQGFGIVDQGSTNGTYVNEQRLLPQQVRPLVNGDVIRIGDTTFSYSYPEARPVEATVYAAPPAGGLPPTALAPQPFADQAFTPPVATPPLYAAAPPQYPQYPQYPQLPNNYAGAPLNQGRPQRSGRRLWIILGSVLLGVVVLCGLLFVVVSLSKGGASPDNTLNAFCTDLQKPDAHAAYGELDPALQSRVPEPLFTQFFTKQPINSCTHGTPVENGNKATATVILTSPTQSAPLSLPMTLIKESDGSWKISDIQMSDTPSF
;
A
#
# COMPACT_ATOMS: atom_id res chain seq x y z
N MET A 1 21.42 -0.93 -9.00
CA MET A 1 20.50 -0.46 -7.95
C MET A 1 19.17 -1.10 -8.29
N ASP A 2 18.91 -2.29 -7.76
CA ASP A 2 17.78 -3.10 -8.23
C ASP A 2 16.58 -2.93 -7.29
N ALA A 3 16.37 -1.70 -6.83
CA ALA A 3 15.29 -1.36 -5.92
C ALA A 3 13.95 -1.41 -6.68
N LYS A 4 12.91 -1.90 -6.02
CA LYS A 4 11.58 -2.06 -6.61
C LYS A 4 10.53 -1.45 -5.70
N LEU A 5 9.51 -0.88 -6.31
CA LEU A 5 8.27 -0.47 -5.67
C LEU A 5 7.15 -1.39 -6.18
N THR A 6 6.50 -2.11 -5.28
CA THR A 6 5.39 -3.01 -5.59
C THR A 6 4.09 -2.38 -5.11
N GLY A 7 3.06 -2.35 -5.94
CA GLY A 7 1.76 -1.80 -5.57
C GLY A 7 0.62 -2.38 -6.41
N PRO A 8 -0.57 -1.76 -6.40
CA PRO A 8 -1.75 -2.28 -7.12
C PRO A 8 -1.58 -2.31 -8.65
N PHE A 9 -0.58 -1.63 -9.19
CA PHE A 9 -0.26 -1.59 -10.62
C PHE A 9 0.87 -2.57 -11.01
N GLY A 10 1.27 -3.45 -10.09
CA GLY A 10 2.39 -4.38 -10.27
C GLY A 10 3.70 -3.87 -9.67
N GLN A 11 4.82 -4.34 -10.21
CA GLN A 11 6.16 -3.99 -9.75
C GLN A 11 6.82 -2.98 -10.69
N MET A 12 7.44 -1.96 -10.11
CA MET A 12 8.19 -0.94 -10.85
C MET A 12 9.63 -0.90 -10.35
N LEU A 13 10.59 -1.00 -11.26
CA LEU A 13 12.00 -0.80 -10.97
C LEU A 13 12.28 0.70 -10.74
N LEU A 14 12.98 1.02 -9.65
CA LEU A 14 13.38 2.39 -9.35
C LEU A 14 14.70 2.70 -10.04
N THR A 15 14.71 3.83 -10.76
CA THR A 15 15.89 4.30 -11.49
C THR A 15 16.63 5.39 -10.70
N PRO A 16 17.91 5.64 -10.99
CA PRO A 16 18.67 6.72 -10.34
C PRO A 16 18.08 8.13 -10.54
N ASN A 17 17.15 8.32 -11.49
CA ASN A 17 16.48 9.60 -11.68
C ASN A 17 15.37 9.88 -10.65
N GLY A 18 15.09 8.92 -9.76
CA GLY A 18 13.97 8.99 -8.83
C GLY A 18 12.64 8.68 -9.51
N LEU A 19 11.56 8.81 -8.73
CA LEU A 19 10.19 8.56 -9.17
C LEU A 19 9.24 9.57 -8.50
N LYS A 20 8.59 10.43 -9.28
CA LYS A 20 7.51 11.29 -8.80
C LYS A 20 6.18 10.54 -8.84
N ILE A 21 5.43 10.69 -7.77
CA ILE A 21 4.16 10.00 -7.54
C ILE A 21 3.09 11.04 -7.24
N GLY A 22 1.96 10.94 -7.93
CA GLY A 22 0.83 11.84 -7.69
C GLY A 22 -0.27 11.68 -8.73
N ARG A 23 -1.34 12.46 -8.59
CA ARG A 23 -2.51 12.39 -9.48
C ARG A 23 -2.33 13.17 -10.80
N ALA A 24 -1.38 14.11 -10.85
CA ALA A 24 -1.11 14.86 -12.08
C ALA A 24 -0.46 13.96 -13.14
N GLN A 25 -0.77 14.21 -14.41
CA GLN A 25 -0.38 13.37 -15.56
C GLN A 25 1.11 13.46 -15.92
N ASP A 26 1.83 14.43 -15.37
CA ASP A 26 3.26 14.67 -15.56
C ASP A 26 4.15 13.98 -14.52
N ASN A 27 3.56 13.21 -13.59
CA ASN A 27 4.30 12.31 -12.71
C ASN A 27 4.68 11.02 -13.46
N GLN A 28 5.81 10.40 -13.09
CA GLN A 28 6.16 9.09 -13.65
C GLN A 28 5.22 7.98 -13.15
N LEU A 29 4.72 8.07 -11.92
CA LEU A 29 3.69 7.18 -11.39
C LEU A 29 2.41 7.99 -11.14
N VAL A 30 1.47 7.89 -12.06
CA VAL A 30 0.18 8.57 -11.99
C VAL A 30 -0.82 7.74 -11.19
N LEU A 31 -1.31 8.29 -10.08
CA LEU A 31 -2.29 7.63 -9.21
C LEU A 31 -3.71 8.02 -9.59
N GLN A 32 -4.58 7.02 -9.74
CA GLN A 32 -6.03 7.20 -9.85
C GLN A 32 -6.69 7.28 -8.46
N ASP A 33 -6.16 8.15 -7.61
CA ASP A 33 -6.55 8.29 -6.21
C ASP A 33 -6.96 9.74 -5.91
N VAL A 34 -8.22 9.94 -5.54
CA VAL A 34 -8.77 11.28 -5.25
C VAL A 34 -8.14 11.93 -4.02
N LYS A 35 -7.61 11.14 -3.10
CA LYS A 35 -6.88 11.61 -1.91
C LYS A 35 -5.40 11.88 -2.20
N ALA A 36 -4.90 11.52 -3.38
CA ALA A 36 -3.57 11.92 -3.80
C ALA A 36 -3.57 13.36 -4.35
N SER A 37 -2.64 14.19 -3.84
CA SER A 37 -2.30 15.48 -4.43
C SER A 37 -1.69 15.33 -5.83
N GLY A 38 -1.74 16.43 -6.61
CA GLY A 38 -1.21 16.47 -7.97
C GLY A 38 0.24 16.00 -8.04
N HIS A 39 1.13 16.60 -7.23
CA HIS A 39 2.47 16.09 -6.95
C HIS A 39 2.53 15.73 -5.48
N HIS A 40 2.46 14.45 -5.16
CA HIS A 40 2.24 14.00 -3.78
C HIS A 40 3.55 13.69 -3.08
N ALA A 41 4.33 12.80 -3.68
CA ALA A 41 5.58 12.32 -3.11
C ALA A 41 6.62 12.09 -4.20
N GLU A 42 7.88 12.05 -3.81
CA GLU A 42 8.98 11.75 -4.70
C GLU A 42 9.96 10.80 -4.03
N LEU A 43 10.26 9.69 -4.70
CA LEU A 43 11.37 8.80 -4.35
C LEU A 43 12.63 9.33 -5.00
N LYS A 44 13.71 9.48 -4.23
CA LYS A 44 15.03 9.92 -4.72
C LYS A 44 16.10 8.95 -4.26
N PRO A 45 17.19 8.79 -5.02
CA PRO A 45 18.36 8.09 -4.53
C PRO A 45 18.84 8.68 -3.20
N TRP A 46 19.12 7.82 -2.23
CA TRP A 46 19.64 8.21 -0.92
C TRP A 46 20.62 7.16 -0.42
N GLY A 47 21.92 7.52 -0.40
CA GLY A 47 22.98 6.56 -0.11
C GLY A 47 22.99 5.41 -1.11
N GLN A 48 22.89 4.17 -0.61
CA GLN A 48 22.83 2.96 -1.45
C GLN A 48 21.41 2.63 -1.94
N GLY A 49 20.37 3.22 -1.33
CA GLY A 49 18.97 2.93 -1.60
C GLY A 49 18.19 4.16 -2.05
N PHE A 50 16.93 4.25 -1.62
CA PHE A 50 16.05 5.38 -1.91
C PHE A 50 15.52 6.00 -0.62
N GLY A 51 15.25 7.29 -0.67
CA GLY A 51 14.46 8.01 0.32
C GLY A 51 13.19 8.54 -0.33
N ILE A 52 12.14 8.69 0.46
CA ILE A 52 10.88 9.30 0.04
C ILE A 52 10.73 10.70 0.66
N VAL A 53 10.19 11.62 -0.13
CA VAL A 53 9.87 12.99 0.29
C VAL A 53 8.40 13.26 0.00
N ASP A 54 7.65 13.70 1.01
CA ASP A 54 6.32 14.27 0.79
C ASP A 54 6.44 15.70 0.24
N GLN A 55 5.77 16.01 -0.88
CA GLN A 55 5.92 17.29 -1.59
C GLN A 55 4.98 18.39 -1.05
N GLY A 56 4.51 18.29 0.18
CA GLY A 56 3.49 19.17 0.74
C GLY A 56 2.09 18.71 0.38
N SER A 57 1.86 17.40 0.41
CA SER A 57 0.57 16.83 0.06
C SER A 57 -0.50 17.18 1.10
N THR A 58 -1.75 17.22 0.66
CA THR A 58 -2.88 17.59 1.52
C THR A 58 -3.13 16.55 2.62
N ASN A 59 -3.07 15.26 2.26
CA ASN A 59 -3.38 14.16 3.18
C ASN A 59 -2.13 13.54 3.83
N GLY A 60 -0.94 13.90 3.36
CA GLY A 60 0.34 13.34 3.81
C GLY A 60 0.70 12.01 3.15
N THR A 61 2.00 11.76 3.11
CA THR A 61 2.61 10.45 2.84
C THR A 61 2.91 9.74 4.15
N TYR A 62 2.71 8.43 4.20
CA TYR A 62 2.96 7.60 5.37
C TYR A 62 3.96 6.49 5.02
N VAL A 63 4.87 6.17 5.94
CA VAL A 63 5.75 4.99 5.87
C VAL A 63 5.51 4.18 7.13
N ASN A 64 5.10 2.92 6.99
CA ASN A 64 4.69 2.03 8.08
C ASN A 64 3.67 2.71 9.01
N GLU A 65 2.63 3.32 8.42
CA GLU A 65 1.59 4.12 9.09
C GLU A 65 2.08 5.35 9.87
N GLN A 66 3.37 5.68 9.82
CA GLN A 66 3.90 6.93 10.35
C GLN A 66 3.89 8.02 9.28
N ARG A 67 3.18 9.12 9.56
CA ARG A 67 3.13 10.27 8.66
C ARG A 67 4.49 10.96 8.57
N LEU A 68 4.92 11.27 7.35
CA LEU A 68 6.15 12.01 7.09
C LEU A 68 5.96 13.50 7.34
N LEU A 69 7.07 14.17 7.67
CA LEU A 69 7.13 15.62 7.65
C LEU A 69 7.24 16.10 6.19
N PRO A 70 6.47 17.12 5.78
CA PRO A 70 6.57 17.67 4.43
C PRO A 70 7.99 18.13 4.11
N GLN A 71 8.42 17.89 2.87
CA GLN A 71 9.70 18.31 2.32
C GLN A 71 10.96 17.77 3.03
N GLN A 72 10.81 16.74 3.86
CA GLN A 72 11.93 16.04 4.50
C GLN A 72 12.13 14.66 3.87
N VAL A 73 13.38 14.29 3.62
CA VAL A 73 13.73 12.94 3.18
C VAL A 73 13.57 11.96 4.35
N ARG A 74 12.77 10.93 4.13
CA ARG A 74 12.77 9.71 4.93
C ARG A 74 13.49 8.60 4.18
N PRO A 75 14.68 8.15 4.64
CA PRO A 75 15.33 6.97 4.07
C PRO A 75 14.43 5.74 4.20
N LEU A 76 14.33 4.96 3.14
CA LEU A 76 13.57 3.71 3.13
C LEU A 76 14.46 2.52 3.42
N VAL A 77 13.90 1.53 4.11
CA VAL A 77 14.52 0.22 4.35
C VAL A 77 13.73 -0.87 3.64
N ASN A 78 14.41 -1.96 3.29
CA ASN A 78 13.78 -3.09 2.63
C ASN A 78 12.58 -3.60 3.43
N GLY A 79 11.42 -3.72 2.78
CA GLY A 79 10.15 -4.12 3.41
C GLY A 79 9.25 -2.96 3.84
N ASP A 80 9.71 -1.70 3.76
CA ASP A 80 8.89 -0.54 4.13
C ASP A 80 7.60 -0.46 3.31
N VAL A 81 6.49 -0.17 4.00
CA VAL A 81 5.17 0.04 3.40
C VAL A 81 4.89 1.53 3.30
N ILE A 82 4.68 2.04 2.09
CA ILE A 82 4.41 3.45 1.80
C ILE A 82 2.93 3.59 1.48
N ARG A 83 2.21 4.48 2.16
CA ARG A 83 0.82 4.80 1.87
C ARG A 83 0.67 6.26 1.42
N ILE A 84 0.01 6.44 0.28
CA ILE A 84 -0.31 7.72 -0.36
C ILE A 84 -1.80 7.71 -0.66
N GLY A 85 -2.58 8.56 0.02
CA GLY A 85 -4.04 8.48 -0.07
C GLY A 85 -4.57 7.13 0.43
N ASP A 86 -5.31 6.45 -0.43
CA ASP A 86 -5.83 5.08 -0.25
C ASP A 86 -4.93 4.03 -0.96
N THR A 87 -3.85 4.46 -1.60
CA THR A 87 -2.92 3.59 -2.33
C THR A 87 -1.72 3.20 -1.46
N THR A 88 -1.41 1.91 -1.42
CA THR A 88 -0.28 1.36 -0.65
C THR A 88 0.75 0.69 -1.56
N PHE A 89 2.02 0.88 -1.24
CA PHE A 89 3.17 0.31 -1.92
C PHE A 89 4.10 -0.38 -0.93
N SER A 90 4.83 -1.39 -1.36
CA SER A 90 5.97 -1.95 -0.62
C SER A 90 7.27 -1.64 -1.34
N TYR A 91 8.27 -1.19 -0.58
CA TYR A 91 9.63 -0.95 -1.05
C TYR A 91 10.47 -2.20 -0.83
N SER A 92 11.15 -2.65 -1.87
CA SER A 92 12.15 -3.71 -1.74
C SER A 92 13.48 -3.27 -2.34
N TYR A 93 14.56 -3.62 -1.66
CA TYR A 93 15.92 -3.39 -2.08
C TYR A 93 16.67 -4.70 -1.88
N PRO A 94 17.29 -5.30 -2.92
CA PRO A 94 18.11 -6.47 -2.71
C PRO A 94 19.28 -6.03 -1.86
N GLU A 95 19.28 -6.46 -0.60
CA GLU A 95 20.46 -6.33 0.25
C GLU A 95 21.62 -6.89 -0.55
N ALA A 96 22.67 -6.07 -0.70
CA ALA A 96 23.96 -6.60 -1.09
C ALA A 96 24.20 -7.76 -0.14
N ARG A 97 24.37 -8.99 -0.69
CA ARG A 97 24.81 -10.15 0.10
C ARG A 97 25.88 -9.62 1.04
N PRO A 98 25.81 -9.89 2.36
CA PRO A 98 26.95 -9.60 3.19
C PRO A 98 28.11 -10.26 2.47
N VAL A 99 29.03 -9.44 1.94
CA VAL A 99 30.33 -9.95 1.55
C VAL A 99 30.78 -10.57 2.85
N GLU A 100 30.75 -11.91 2.90
CA GLU A 100 31.27 -12.67 4.03
C GLU A 100 32.53 -11.94 4.40
N ALA A 101 32.53 -11.35 5.59
CA ALA A 101 33.67 -10.60 6.07
C ALA A 101 34.82 -11.55 5.90
N THR A 102 35.65 -11.30 4.89
CA THR A 102 36.78 -12.15 4.60
C THR A 102 37.59 -11.95 5.84
N VAL A 103 37.55 -12.96 6.72
CA VAL A 103 38.23 -12.96 8.00
C VAL A 103 39.65 -12.61 7.60
N TYR A 104 40.06 -11.37 7.89
CA TYR A 104 41.46 -11.02 7.82
C TYR A 104 42.09 -11.98 8.83
N ALA A 105 42.73 -13.01 8.30
CA ALA A 105 43.57 -13.88 9.07
C ALA A 105 44.52 -12.95 9.82
N ALA A 106 44.41 -12.95 11.14
CA ALA A 106 45.34 -12.25 12.00
C ALA A 106 46.76 -12.66 11.59
N PRO A 107 47.70 -11.71 11.38
CA PRO A 107 49.09 -12.08 11.18
C PRO A 107 49.58 -12.84 12.43
N PRO A 108 50.45 -13.86 12.27
CA PRO A 108 50.99 -14.58 13.41
C PRO A 108 51.78 -13.62 14.31
N ALA A 109 51.59 -13.80 15.61
CA ALA A 109 52.20 -13.01 16.68
C ALA A 109 53.72 -12.87 16.50
N GLY A 110 54.19 -11.61 16.48
CA GLY A 110 55.62 -11.32 16.47
C GLY A 110 55.90 -9.81 16.46
N GLY A 111 56.05 -9.23 17.66
CA GLY A 111 56.67 -7.91 17.85
C GLY A 111 55.74 -6.82 18.40
N LEU A 112 55.82 -6.56 19.70
CA LEU A 112 55.68 -5.19 20.24
C LEU A 112 56.89 -4.37 19.72
N PRO A 113 56.82 -3.04 19.46
CA PRO A 113 56.30 -1.99 20.37
C PRO A 113 55.75 -0.73 19.61
N PRO A 114 55.67 0.48 20.20
CA PRO A 114 55.19 0.89 21.53
C PRO A 114 53.84 1.63 21.46
N THR A 115 53.12 1.62 22.58
CA THR A 115 52.30 2.71 23.12
C THR A 115 51.68 3.69 22.11
N ALA A 116 50.54 3.32 21.52
CA ALA A 116 49.55 4.31 21.12
C ALA A 116 48.69 4.61 22.35
N LEU A 117 48.89 5.81 22.89
CA LEU A 117 48.14 6.40 24.00
C LEU A 117 46.65 6.08 23.89
N ALA A 118 46.08 5.52 24.96
CA ALA A 118 44.64 5.47 25.14
C ALA A 118 44.04 6.87 24.88
N PRO A 119 42.90 6.98 24.19
CA PRO A 119 42.14 8.22 24.23
C PRO A 119 41.85 8.50 25.70
N GLN A 120 42.31 9.66 26.19
CA GLN A 120 41.99 10.12 27.52
C GLN A 120 40.47 10.04 27.71
N PRO A 121 39.96 9.62 28.89
CA PRO A 121 38.56 9.86 29.21
C PRO A 121 38.32 11.35 29.03
N PHE A 122 37.36 11.71 28.18
CA PHE A 122 36.92 13.08 28.04
C PHE A 122 36.55 13.58 29.43
N ALA A 123 37.43 14.42 29.98
CA ALA A 123 37.17 15.14 31.20
C ALA A 123 35.83 15.85 31.04
N ASP A 124 35.01 15.80 32.08
CA ASP A 124 33.75 16.51 32.24
C ASP A 124 33.91 17.99 31.86
N GLN A 125 33.72 18.29 30.56
CA GLN A 125 33.37 19.63 30.15
C GLN A 125 31.91 19.75 30.52
N ALA A 126 31.66 20.39 31.66
CA ALA A 126 30.36 20.91 32.03
C ALA A 126 29.82 21.67 30.83
N PHE A 127 28.92 21.04 30.09
CA PHE A 127 28.11 21.66 29.07
C PHE A 127 27.20 22.63 29.82
N THR A 128 27.68 23.84 30.09
CA THR A 128 26.78 24.93 30.42
C THR A 128 25.98 25.19 29.15
N PRO A 129 24.66 24.96 29.14
CA PRO A 129 23.86 25.33 27.98
C PRO A 129 24.10 26.82 27.70
N PRO A 130 24.27 27.25 26.44
CA PRO A 130 24.25 28.66 26.14
C PRO A 130 22.93 29.21 26.65
N VAL A 131 23.00 30.20 27.54
CA VAL A 131 21.83 31.00 27.92
C VAL A 131 21.25 31.52 26.62
N ALA A 132 20.08 31.01 26.25
CA ALA A 132 19.34 31.50 25.12
C ALA A 132 18.95 32.94 25.43
N THR A 133 19.72 33.90 24.91
CA THR A 133 19.22 35.25 24.71
C THR A 133 18.00 35.13 23.81
N PRO A 134 16.79 35.55 24.26
CA PRO A 134 15.66 35.60 23.36
C PRO A 134 16.03 36.52 22.19
N PRO A 135 15.71 36.17 20.93
CA PRO A 135 15.82 37.12 19.86
C PRO A 135 14.97 38.33 20.22
N LEU A 136 15.57 39.52 20.15
CA LEU A 136 14.83 40.77 20.18
C LEU A 136 13.84 40.72 19.02
N TYR A 137 12.58 40.44 19.32
CA TYR A 137 11.45 40.67 18.43
C TYR A 137 11.36 42.18 18.20
N ALA A 138 12.10 42.68 17.22
CA ALA A 138 12.00 44.06 16.75
C ALA A 138 12.38 44.14 15.28
N ALA A 139 11.59 43.50 14.43
CA ALA A 139 11.41 43.98 13.06
C ALA A 139 9.91 44.02 12.80
N ALA A 140 9.38 45.24 12.66
CA ALA A 140 8.02 45.48 12.24
C ALA A 140 7.73 44.74 10.91
N PRO A 141 6.50 44.26 10.68
CA PRO A 141 6.14 43.62 9.42
C PRO A 141 6.44 44.56 8.24
N PRO A 142 6.92 44.06 7.10
CA PRO A 142 7.10 44.87 5.91
C PRO A 142 5.76 45.51 5.55
N GLN A 143 5.78 46.82 5.31
CA GLN A 143 4.63 47.58 4.84
C GLN A 143 4.18 46.97 3.51
N TYR A 144 2.99 46.37 3.49
CA TYR A 144 2.37 45.92 2.25
C TYR A 144 2.22 47.12 1.30
N PRO A 145 2.54 46.99 0.00
CA PRO A 145 2.29 48.05 -0.97
C PRO A 145 0.80 48.38 -0.97
N GLN A 146 0.49 49.67 -0.81
CA GLN A 146 -0.86 50.20 -0.89
C GLN A 146 -1.46 49.87 -2.26
N TYR A 147 -2.56 49.12 -2.27
CA TYR A 147 -3.35 48.90 -3.47
C TYR A 147 -3.93 50.25 -3.95
N PRO A 148 -3.97 50.53 -5.27
CA PRO A 148 -4.60 51.73 -5.78
C PRO A 148 -6.07 51.79 -5.36
N GLN A 149 -6.47 52.94 -4.82
CA GLN A 149 -7.86 53.25 -4.52
C GLN A 149 -8.68 53.25 -5.81
N TYR A 150 -9.70 52.38 -5.89
CA TYR A 150 -10.68 52.45 -6.96
C TYR A 150 -11.49 53.75 -6.83
N PRO A 151 -11.76 54.47 -7.93
CA PRO A 151 -12.60 55.66 -7.92
C PRO A 151 -13.98 55.32 -7.36
N GLN A 152 -14.40 56.06 -6.33
CA GLN A 152 -15.76 55.98 -5.79
C GLN A 152 -16.74 56.45 -6.86
N LEU A 153 -17.72 55.61 -7.20
CA LEU A 153 -18.82 55.97 -8.08
C LEU A 153 -19.61 57.13 -7.45
N PRO A 154 -19.96 58.20 -8.21
CA PRO A 154 -20.71 59.34 -7.67
C PRO A 154 -22.07 58.91 -7.12
N ASN A 155 -22.36 59.39 -5.91
CA ASN A 155 -23.50 58.97 -5.08
C ASN A 155 -24.87 59.49 -5.53
N ASN A 156 -25.07 59.71 -6.83
CA ASN A 156 -26.31 60.27 -7.40
C ASN A 156 -26.95 59.31 -8.41
N TYR A 157 -27.61 58.28 -7.90
CA TYR A 157 -28.70 57.62 -8.62
C TYR A 157 -29.89 57.43 -7.67
N ALA A 158 -30.78 58.42 -7.71
CA ALA A 158 -32.15 58.27 -7.24
C ALA A 158 -32.88 57.25 -8.14
N GLY A 159 -33.79 56.51 -7.52
CA GLY A 159 -34.34 55.25 -8.02
C GLY A 159 -34.96 55.27 -9.43
N ALA A 160 -34.75 54.17 -10.15
CA ALA A 160 -35.56 53.77 -11.29
C ALA A 160 -36.64 52.76 -10.81
N PRO A 161 -37.89 52.83 -11.32
CA PRO A 161 -39.00 52.03 -10.83
C PRO A 161 -38.84 50.54 -11.19
N LEU A 162 -39.13 49.67 -10.22
CA LEU A 162 -39.32 48.24 -10.46
C LEU A 162 -40.70 48.04 -11.10
N ASN A 163 -40.77 47.75 -12.40
CA ASN A 163 -41.98 47.14 -12.94
C ASN A 163 -41.74 46.11 -14.06
N GLN A 164 -42.10 44.88 -13.69
CA GLN A 164 -42.75 43.80 -14.44
C GLN A 164 -42.34 43.51 -15.90
N GLY A 165 -41.75 42.32 -16.06
CA GLY A 165 -41.67 41.61 -17.32
C GLY A 165 -40.84 40.33 -17.20
N ARG A 166 -41.33 39.31 -16.47
CA ARG A 166 -40.75 37.96 -16.56
C ARG A 166 -41.49 37.17 -17.65
N PRO A 167 -40.80 36.64 -18.67
CA PRO A 167 -41.42 35.75 -19.63
C PRO A 167 -41.77 34.43 -18.95
N GLN A 168 -42.97 33.97 -19.25
CA GLN A 168 -43.53 32.66 -18.93
C GLN A 168 -42.77 31.58 -19.74
N ARG A 169 -42.34 30.47 -19.11
CA ARG A 169 -42.39 29.10 -19.69
C ARG A 169 -41.79 28.01 -18.79
N SER A 170 -42.67 27.10 -18.36
CA SER A 170 -42.50 25.64 -18.30
C SER A 170 -41.07 25.07 -18.23
N GLY A 171 -40.68 24.54 -17.08
CA GLY A 171 -39.46 23.74 -16.92
C GLY A 171 -39.12 23.35 -15.49
N ARG A 172 -39.71 24.02 -14.50
CA ARG A 172 -39.42 23.83 -13.07
C ARG A 172 -39.81 22.46 -12.51
N ARG A 173 -40.71 21.72 -13.17
CA ARG A 173 -41.06 20.35 -12.77
C ARG A 173 -40.01 19.32 -13.20
N LEU A 174 -39.32 19.54 -14.31
CA LEU A 174 -38.31 18.60 -14.83
C LEU A 174 -37.06 18.56 -13.94
N TRP A 175 -36.61 19.73 -13.45
CA TRP A 175 -35.44 19.83 -12.56
C TRP A 175 -35.69 19.27 -11.15
N ILE A 176 -36.92 19.34 -10.65
CA ILE A 176 -37.28 18.72 -9.37
C ILE A 176 -37.32 17.19 -9.51
N ILE A 177 -37.86 16.67 -10.63
CA ILE A 177 -37.87 15.23 -10.92
C ILE A 177 -36.45 14.71 -11.18
N LEU A 178 -35.63 15.42 -11.97
CA LEU A 178 -34.23 15.06 -12.21
C LEU A 178 -33.39 15.12 -10.93
N GLY A 179 -33.61 16.11 -10.07
CA GLY A 179 -32.94 16.22 -8.77
C GLY A 179 -33.36 15.12 -7.80
N SER A 180 -34.64 14.76 -7.75
CA SER A 180 -35.13 13.65 -6.91
C SER A 180 -34.69 12.29 -7.42
N VAL A 181 -34.59 12.11 -8.75
CA VAL A 181 -34.06 10.89 -9.36
C VAL A 181 -32.56 10.78 -9.11
N LEU A 182 -31.79 11.86 -9.25
CA LEU A 182 -30.35 11.86 -8.93
C LEU A 182 -30.10 11.55 -7.45
N LEU A 183 -30.87 12.18 -6.54
CA LEU A 183 -30.78 11.90 -5.11
C LEU A 183 -31.18 10.45 -4.81
N GLY A 184 -32.25 9.94 -5.44
CA GLY A 184 -32.67 8.56 -5.34
C GLY A 184 -31.61 7.59 -5.85
N VAL A 185 -30.93 7.89 -6.96
CA VAL A 185 -29.83 7.10 -7.50
C VAL A 185 -28.60 7.17 -6.60
N VAL A 186 -28.26 8.31 -6.00
CA VAL A 186 -27.14 8.42 -5.05
C VAL A 186 -27.44 7.65 -3.77
N VAL A 187 -28.67 7.71 -3.25
CA VAL A 187 -29.08 6.93 -2.09
C VAL A 187 -29.15 5.44 -2.44
N LEU A 188 -29.65 5.07 -3.62
CA LEU A 188 -29.66 3.69 -4.09
C LEU A 188 -28.23 3.17 -4.30
N CYS A 189 -27.35 3.94 -4.92
CA CYS A 189 -25.93 3.61 -5.08
C CYS A 189 -25.22 3.55 -3.72
N GLY A 190 -25.56 4.43 -2.78
CA GLY A 190 -25.04 4.41 -1.42
C GLY A 190 -25.52 3.19 -0.64
N LEU A 191 -26.80 2.84 -0.74
CA LEU A 191 -27.37 1.63 -0.15
C LEU A 191 -26.82 0.38 -0.83
N LEU A 192 -26.65 0.38 -2.14
CA LEU A 192 -25.98 -0.69 -2.88
C LEU A 192 -24.50 -0.77 -2.50
N PHE A 193 -23.81 0.35 -2.27
CA PHE A 193 -22.43 0.37 -1.80
C PHE A 193 -22.31 -0.13 -0.36
N VAL A 194 -23.27 0.21 0.51
CA VAL A 194 -23.36 -0.30 1.88
C VAL A 194 -23.70 -1.78 1.86
N VAL A 195 -24.63 -2.23 1.02
CA VAL A 195 -24.94 -3.66 0.82
C VAL A 195 -23.74 -4.38 0.23
N VAL A 196 -23.00 -3.80 -0.73
CA VAL A 196 -21.75 -4.36 -1.28
C VAL A 196 -20.61 -4.34 -0.26
N SER A 197 -20.58 -3.37 0.64
CA SER A 197 -19.60 -3.31 1.73
C SER A 197 -19.94 -4.27 2.87
N LEU A 198 -21.23 -4.53 3.09
CA LEU A 198 -21.74 -5.56 3.99
C LEU A 198 -21.71 -6.95 3.33
N SER A 199 -21.69 -7.02 1.99
CA SER A 199 -21.59 -8.25 1.19
C SER A 199 -20.19 -8.51 0.66
N LYS A 200 -19.21 -7.65 0.94
CA LYS A 200 -17.82 -8.07 1.13
C LYS A 200 -17.83 -8.91 2.40
N GLY A 201 -18.35 -10.13 2.23
CA GLY A 201 -18.43 -11.15 3.26
C GLY A 201 -17.08 -11.18 3.93
N GLY A 202 -17.10 -11.05 5.26
CA GLY A 202 -15.89 -11.05 6.06
C GLY A 202 -14.99 -12.17 5.56
N ALA A 203 -13.70 -11.89 5.43
CA ALA A 203 -12.70 -12.89 5.08
C ALA A 203 -13.00 -14.14 5.92
N SER A 204 -13.53 -15.15 5.25
CA SER A 204 -13.99 -16.40 5.83
C SER A 204 -13.16 -17.51 5.20
N PRO A 205 -12.89 -18.59 5.92
CA PRO A 205 -12.19 -19.73 5.36
C PRO A 205 -12.91 -20.29 4.13
N ASP A 206 -14.25 -20.21 4.12
CA ASP A 206 -15.09 -20.68 3.03
C ASP A 206 -14.85 -19.87 1.74
N ASN A 207 -14.75 -18.54 1.84
CA ASN A 207 -14.44 -17.68 0.70
C ASN A 207 -13.04 -17.96 0.14
N THR A 208 -12.04 -18.17 1.01
CA THR A 208 -10.68 -18.53 0.59
C THR A 208 -10.63 -19.88 -0.12
N LEU A 209 -11.33 -20.90 0.39
CA LEU A 209 -11.38 -22.22 -0.24
C LEU A 209 -12.15 -22.21 -1.56
N ASN A 210 -13.24 -21.45 -1.65
CA ASN A 210 -13.96 -21.25 -2.91
C ASN A 210 -13.07 -20.59 -3.97
N ALA A 211 -12.31 -19.55 -3.59
CA ALA A 211 -11.37 -18.89 -4.47
C ALA A 211 -10.28 -19.86 -4.94
N PHE A 212 -9.64 -20.57 -4.01
CA PHE A 212 -8.63 -21.58 -4.31
C PHE A 212 -9.14 -22.66 -5.26
N CYS A 213 -10.34 -23.22 -5.00
CA CYS A 213 -10.93 -24.22 -5.88
C CYS A 213 -11.28 -23.71 -7.27
N THR A 214 -11.75 -22.46 -7.36
CA THR A 214 -12.04 -21.83 -8.65
C THR A 214 -10.77 -21.61 -9.45
N ASP A 215 -9.69 -21.20 -8.79
CA ASP A 215 -8.43 -20.90 -9.44
C ASP A 215 -7.65 -22.17 -9.83
N LEU A 216 -7.75 -23.25 -9.05
CA LEU A 216 -7.15 -24.55 -9.40
C LEU A 216 -7.72 -25.17 -10.67
N GLN A 217 -8.96 -24.83 -11.03
CA GLN A 217 -9.60 -25.32 -12.26
C GLN A 217 -9.13 -24.54 -13.50
N LYS A 218 -8.32 -23.48 -13.33
CA LYS A 218 -7.73 -22.73 -14.44
C LYS A 218 -6.48 -23.46 -14.98
N PRO A 219 -6.13 -23.27 -16.27
CA PRO A 219 -5.08 -24.06 -16.94
C PRO A 219 -3.68 -23.99 -16.30
N ASP A 220 -3.33 -22.88 -15.65
CA ASP A 220 -2.02 -22.65 -15.03
C ASP A 220 -2.07 -22.68 -13.50
N ALA A 221 -3.28 -22.72 -12.92
CA ALA A 221 -3.56 -22.62 -11.48
C ALA A 221 -2.80 -21.49 -10.76
N HIS A 222 -2.29 -20.48 -11.49
CA HIS A 222 -1.33 -19.52 -10.95
C HIS A 222 -1.94 -18.67 -9.85
N ALA A 223 -3.19 -18.22 -10.04
CA ALA A 223 -3.92 -17.45 -9.04
C ALA A 223 -4.15 -18.23 -7.72
N ALA A 224 -4.28 -19.57 -7.79
CA ALA A 224 -4.48 -20.40 -6.60
C ALA A 224 -3.27 -20.38 -5.66
N TYR A 225 -2.06 -20.14 -6.19
CA TYR A 225 -0.85 -19.99 -5.39
C TYR A 225 -0.93 -18.79 -4.43
N GLY A 226 -1.67 -17.74 -4.82
CA GLY A 226 -1.89 -16.56 -4.00
C GLY A 226 -2.73 -16.80 -2.75
N GLU A 227 -3.47 -17.90 -2.68
CA GLU A 227 -4.26 -18.28 -1.49
C GLU A 227 -3.48 -19.07 -0.44
N LEU A 228 -2.25 -19.48 -0.79
CA LEU A 228 -1.35 -20.14 0.15
C LEU A 228 -0.70 -19.12 1.08
N ASP A 229 -0.38 -19.55 2.30
CA ASP A 229 0.37 -18.73 3.24
C ASP A 229 1.86 -18.64 2.81
N PRO A 230 2.59 -17.61 3.27
CA PRO A 230 4.01 -17.46 2.92
C PRO A 230 4.88 -18.65 3.35
N ALA A 231 4.52 -19.35 4.42
CA ALA A 231 5.28 -20.50 4.89
C ALA A 231 5.17 -21.67 3.89
N LEU A 232 3.98 -21.96 3.35
CA LEU A 232 3.79 -22.99 2.34
C LEU A 232 4.37 -22.57 0.99
N GLN A 233 4.25 -21.29 0.61
CA GLN A 233 4.91 -20.74 -0.58
C GLN A 233 6.44 -20.89 -0.52
N SER A 234 7.04 -20.74 0.67
CA SER A 234 8.48 -20.96 0.84
C SER A 234 8.89 -22.43 0.64
N ARG A 235 7.99 -23.39 0.90
CA ARG A 235 8.24 -24.83 0.73
C ARG A 235 8.06 -25.28 -0.71
N VAL A 236 7.13 -24.67 -1.43
CA VAL A 236 6.82 -25.02 -2.82
C VAL A 236 6.94 -23.76 -3.69
N PRO A 237 8.05 -23.59 -4.44
CA PRO A 237 8.20 -22.49 -5.38
C PRO A 237 7.08 -22.45 -6.41
N GLU A 238 6.59 -21.24 -6.70
CA GLU A 238 5.52 -20.99 -7.67
C GLU A 238 5.70 -21.69 -9.03
N PRO A 239 6.89 -21.72 -9.65
CA PRO A 239 7.06 -22.42 -10.94
C PRO A 239 6.83 -23.92 -10.85
N LEU A 240 7.14 -24.55 -9.70
CA LEU A 240 6.88 -25.98 -9.50
C LEU A 240 5.39 -26.23 -9.28
N PHE A 241 4.72 -25.34 -8.58
CA PHE A 241 3.28 -25.39 -8.37
C PHE A 241 2.52 -25.32 -9.70
N THR A 242 2.76 -24.28 -10.51
CA THR A 242 2.09 -24.12 -11.81
C THR A 242 2.44 -25.24 -12.77
N GLN A 243 3.70 -25.71 -12.78
CA GLN A 243 4.12 -26.85 -13.61
C GLN A 243 3.38 -28.14 -13.23
N PHE A 244 3.12 -28.39 -11.95
CA PHE A 244 2.38 -29.56 -11.49
C PHE A 244 0.96 -29.56 -12.05
N PHE A 245 0.22 -28.46 -11.88
CA PHE A 245 -1.16 -28.35 -12.36
C PHE A 245 -1.28 -28.24 -13.89
N THR A 246 -0.25 -27.71 -14.55
CA THR A 246 -0.16 -27.77 -16.02
C THR A 246 -0.06 -29.23 -16.52
N LYS A 247 0.66 -30.10 -15.78
CA LYS A 247 0.79 -31.53 -16.12
C LYS A 247 -0.40 -32.36 -15.65
N GLN A 248 -1.09 -31.92 -14.61
CA GLN A 248 -2.20 -32.62 -13.96
C GLN A 248 -3.38 -31.64 -13.79
N PRO A 249 -4.11 -31.34 -14.88
CA PRO A 249 -5.20 -30.38 -14.81
C PRO A 249 -6.31 -30.89 -13.89
N ILE A 250 -6.94 -30.00 -13.14
CA ILE A 250 -8.07 -30.33 -12.26
C ILE A 250 -9.36 -30.02 -13.02
N ASN A 251 -10.27 -30.99 -13.12
CA ASN A 251 -11.58 -30.77 -13.77
C ASN A 251 -12.65 -30.27 -12.80
N SER A 252 -12.49 -30.56 -11.51
CA SER A 252 -13.43 -30.22 -10.45
C SER A 252 -12.68 -30.12 -9.13
N CYS A 253 -12.96 -29.05 -8.39
CA CYS A 253 -12.53 -28.87 -7.01
C CYS A 253 -13.75 -28.51 -6.18
N THR A 254 -13.97 -29.25 -5.09
CA THR A 254 -14.99 -28.96 -4.09
C THR A 254 -14.37 -29.01 -2.71
N HIS A 255 -14.97 -28.33 -1.74
CA HIS A 255 -14.51 -28.37 -0.36
C HIS A 255 -15.67 -28.64 0.60
N GLY A 256 -15.35 -29.29 1.72
CA GLY A 256 -16.27 -29.42 2.84
C GLY A 256 -16.44 -28.09 3.58
N THR A 257 -17.42 -28.04 4.47
CA THR A 257 -17.63 -26.87 5.34
C THR A 257 -16.44 -26.71 6.29
N PRO A 258 -15.76 -25.55 6.30
CA PRO A 258 -14.66 -25.31 7.21
C PRO A 258 -15.10 -25.35 8.67
N VAL A 259 -14.32 -26.03 9.51
CA VAL A 259 -14.49 -26.02 10.96
C VAL A 259 -13.53 -24.99 11.53
N GLU A 260 -14.07 -23.89 12.05
CA GLU A 260 -13.30 -22.81 12.64
C GLU A 260 -12.97 -23.07 14.11
N ASN A 261 -11.74 -22.79 14.51
CA ASN A 261 -11.26 -22.81 15.88
C ASN A 261 -10.32 -21.60 16.11
N GLY A 262 -10.90 -20.47 16.49
CA GLY A 262 -10.17 -19.22 16.69
C GLY A 262 -9.56 -18.70 15.39
N ASN A 263 -8.22 -18.65 15.33
CA ASN A 263 -7.47 -18.17 14.15
C ASN A 263 -7.09 -19.30 13.19
N LYS A 264 -7.66 -20.49 13.34
CA LYS A 264 -7.43 -21.64 12.48
C LYS A 264 -8.74 -22.20 11.97
N ALA A 265 -8.74 -22.72 10.76
CA ALA A 265 -9.87 -23.46 10.21
C ALA A 265 -9.37 -24.71 9.49
N THR A 266 -10.13 -25.79 9.56
CA THR A 266 -9.79 -27.03 8.87
C THR A 266 -10.91 -27.43 7.94
N ALA A 267 -10.58 -27.81 6.72
CA ALA A 267 -11.54 -28.29 5.73
C ALA A 267 -10.90 -29.38 4.87
N THR A 268 -11.74 -30.25 4.30
CA THR A 268 -11.29 -31.24 3.32
C THR A 268 -11.63 -30.76 1.93
N VAL A 269 -10.63 -30.69 1.05
CA VAL A 269 -10.80 -30.36 -0.36
C VAL A 269 -10.74 -31.65 -1.18
N ILE A 270 -11.69 -31.82 -2.08
CA ILE A 270 -11.79 -32.95 -2.99
C ILE A 270 -11.46 -32.47 -4.39
N LEU A 271 -10.40 -33.01 -4.97
CA LEU A 271 -9.98 -32.72 -6.34
C LEU A 271 -10.29 -33.91 -7.23
N THR A 272 -10.81 -33.64 -8.42
CA THR A 272 -10.93 -34.63 -9.48
C THR A 272 -10.07 -34.19 -10.67
N SER A 273 -9.35 -35.14 -11.26
CA SER A 273 -8.48 -34.89 -12.41
C SER A 273 -8.73 -35.96 -13.47
N PRO A 274 -8.72 -35.62 -14.78
CA PRO A 274 -8.96 -36.60 -15.84
C PRO A 274 -7.85 -37.66 -15.92
N THR A 275 -6.68 -37.39 -15.34
CA THR A 275 -5.51 -38.29 -15.31
C THR A 275 -5.54 -39.26 -14.13
N GLN A 276 -6.43 -39.06 -13.15
CA GLN A 276 -6.56 -39.93 -11.97
C GLN A 276 -7.89 -40.68 -11.97
N SER A 277 -7.83 -41.97 -11.62
CA SER A 277 -8.99 -42.84 -11.57
C SER A 277 -9.89 -42.63 -10.35
N ALA A 278 -9.39 -41.97 -9.31
CA ALA A 278 -10.12 -41.68 -8.08
C ALA A 278 -9.95 -40.21 -7.65
N PRO A 279 -10.96 -39.60 -7.01
CA PRO A 279 -10.83 -38.27 -6.43
C PRO A 279 -9.77 -38.23 -5.32
N LEU A 280 -8.99 -37.16 -5.29
CA LEU A 280 -8.02 -36.86 -4.24
C LEU A 280 -8.71 -36.14 -3.09
N SER A 281 -8.61 -36.68 -1.88
CA SER A 281 -9.08 -36.03 -0.66
C SER A 281 -7.91 -35.42 0.09
N LEU A 282 -7.90 -34.09 0.20
CA LEU A 282 -6.81 -33.30 0.75
C LEU A 282 -7.32 -32.54 1.98
N PRO A 283 -7.04 -33.00 3.21
CA PRO A 283 -7.25 -32.19 4.39
C PRO A 283 -6.34 -30.95 4.33
N MET A 284 -6.94 -29.78 4.52
CA MET A 284 -6.25 -28.50 4.50
C MET A 284 -6.48 -27.75 5.80
N THR A 285 -5.45 -27.02 6.21
CA THR A 285 -5.51 -26.10 7.36
C THR A 285 -5.34 -24.67 6.88
N LEU A 286 -6.26 -23.81 7.27
CA LEU A 286 -6.22 -22.39 7.02
C LEU A 286 -5.87 -21.66 8.32
N ILE A 287 -5.14 -20.57 8.18
CA ILE A 287 -4.83 -19.64 9.27
C ILE A 287 -5.39 -18.27 8.95
N LYS A 288 -5.81 -17.57 10.00
CA LYS A 288 -6.22 -16.17 9.92
C LYS A 288 -5.00 -15.29 10.15
N GLU A 289 -4.66 -14.50 9.15
CA GLU A 289 -3.59 -13.52 9.19
C GLU A 289 -3.96 -12.31 10.05
N SER A 290 -2.95 -11.52 10.43
CA SER A 290 -3.16 -10.33 11.26
C SER A 290 -4.02 -9.25 10.60
N ASP A 291 -4.08 -9.23 9.27
CA ASP A 291 -4.94 -8.35 8.48
C ASP A 291 -6.41 -8.86 8.41
N GLY A 292 -6.67 -10.01 9.04
CA GLY A 292 -7.97 -10.66 9.06
C GLY A 292 -8.26 -11.56 7.87
N SER A 293 -7.36 -11.65 6.88
CA SER A 293 -7.47 -12.56 5.74
C SER A 293 -7.23 -14.02 6.16
N TRP A 294 -7.77 -14.95 5.38
CA TRP A 294 -7.50 -16.39 5.59
C TRP A 294 -6.61 -16.90 4.47
N LYS A 295 -5.60 -17.70 4.85
CA LYS A 295 -4.64 -18.32 3.94
C LYS A 295 -4.49 -19.80 4.25
N ILE A 296 -4.22 -20.60 3.22
CA ILE A 296 -4.00 -22.04 3.33
C ILE A 296 -2.57 -22.25 3.82
N SER A 297 -2.43 -22.66 5.08
CA SER A 297 -1.15 -22.89 5.76
C SER A 297 -0.56 -24.27 5.54
N ASP A 298 -1.43 -25.25 5.27
CA ASP A 298 -1.02 -26.64 5.17
C ASP A 298 -1.98 -27.42 4.30
N ILE A 299 -1.42 -28.31 3.47
CA ILE A 299 -2.14 -29.22 2.59
C ILE A 299 -1.57 -30.60 2.84
N GLN A 300 -2.35 -31.43 3.53
CA GLN A 300 -1.98 -32.82 3.77
C GLN A 300 -2.35 -33.63 2.52
N MET A 301 -1.35 -34.17 1.84
CA MET A 301 -1.59 -35.24 0.89
C MET A 301 -1.83 -36.50 1.72
N SER A 302 -3.06 -37.03 1.72
CA SER A 302 -3.32 -38.29 2.41
C SER A 302 -2.50 -39.38 1.73
N ASP A 303 -1.41 -39.80 2.39
CA ASP A 303 -0.62 -40.95 1.98
C ASP A 303 -1.52 -42.19 1.99
N THR A 304 -1.85 -42.66 0.79
CA THR A 304 -2.27 -44.03 0.42
C THR A 304 -3.43 -44.71 1.18
N PRO A 305 -4.39 -45.34 0.47
CA PRO A 305 -5.24 -46.34 1.09
C PRO A 305 -4.36 -47.51 1.55
N SER A 306 -4.37 -47.78 2.85
CA SER A 306 -3.89 -49.05 3.40
C SER A 306 -4.74 -50.17 2.80
N PHE A 307 -4.12 -50.99 1.95
CA PHE A 307 -4.64 -52.27 1.46
C PHE A 307 -4.83 -53.27 2.61
#